data_AF-A0AAP0N9W8-F1
#
_entry.id   AF-A0AAP0N9W8-F1
#
_cell.length_a   1.000
_cell.length_b   1.000
_cell.length_c   1.000
_cell.angle_alpha   90.00
_cell.angle_beta   90.00
_cell.angle_gamma   90.00
#
_symmetry.space_group_name_H-M   'P 1'
#
loop_
_entity.id
_entity.type
_entity.pdbx_description
1 polymer ?
#
loop_
_entity_poly.entity_id
_entity_poly.type
_entity_poly.pdbx_seq_one_letter_code
_entity_poly.pdbx_strand_id
1 'polypeptide(L)'
;MLSVFLSSSSTSLLLSLSKTLSLQTLALTRTHSRLLSTMSINLQSHAFAGNPLKSKTPKSGDPFSPNSALETLKTQLLESTHQPSSPNFKVLPFRKGRPLASSTDSAGDSAPVWHLGWMSFGDCKDLLVNSGVSLTENSFFYLGSLSEDDVVYWAIDVSGDDGSLISELGRRHFCFVELRTLMVATDWADVQTMGELAIAGHARALLEWHNISRFCGHCGEKTVPKEAGRRKQCSNELCKKRIYPRVDPVVIMLVIDRENDRALLSKQSRFVPRMWSCLAGFIEPGESLEEAVRRETWEETGIEVGEVVYHSSQPWPVGPNSMPCQLMVGFFAYAKSLEINVDKEELEDAQWHSREEVRKALMLAEYKKAQSTAAVKVDQICKGVEKGQNLSADFNVESGELAPMFFPGPFAIAHHLISSWVNQGALNGVEVQSSKPGGSLSNL
;
A
#
# COMPACT_ATOMS: atom_id res chain seq x y z
N MET A 1 -20.12 36.39 5.74
CA MET A 1 -21.10 37.50 5.79
C MET A 1 -21.11 38.12 4.40
N LEU A 2 -22.11 38.07 3.53
CA LEU A 2 -23.54 37.80 3.64
C LEU A 2 -23.98 37.06 2.36
N SER A 3 -24.81 36.04 2.52
CA SER A 3 -25.73 35.49 1.52
C SER A 3 -26.91 36.45 1.29
N VAL A 4 -27.66 36.32 0.17
CA VAL A 4 -29.15 36.48 -0.01
C VAL A 4 -29.49 36.90 -1.46
N PHE A 5 -30.51 36.45 -2.24
CA PHE A 5 -31.63 35.47 -2.19
C PHE A 5 -32.19 35.26 -3.64
N LEU A 6 -32.77 34.06 -3.92
CA LEU A 6 -34.06 33.67 -4.59
C LEU A 6 -34.74 34.59 -5.65
N SER A 7 -35.62 34.19 -6.60
CA SER A 7 -36.17 32.94 -7.19
C SER A 7 -37.25 33.32 -8.26
N SER A 8 -37.91 32.30 -8.86
CA SER A 8 -39.18 32.31 -9.64
C SER A 8 -39.07 32.54 -11.17
N SER A 9 -39.89 31.99 -12.10
CA SER A 9 -40.94 30.94 -12.16
C SER A 9 -41.31 30.76 -13.66
N SER A 10 -41.32 29.55 -14.23
CA SER A 10 -42.50 28.73 -14.63
C SER A 10 -43.35 29.23 -15.84
N THR A 11 -43.36 28.45 -16.93
CA THR A 11 -44.48 28.29 -17.89
C THR A 11 -44.50 26.89 -18.52
N SER A 12 -45.72 26.35 -18.64
CA SER A 12 -46.21 25.05 -19.12
C SER A 12 -46.06 24.83 -20.65
N LEU A 13 -46.25 23.65 -21.29
CA LEU A 13 -47.41 22.74 -21.28
C LEU A 13 -47.17 21.51 -22.24
N LEU A 14 -47.67 20.31 -21.87
CA LEU A 14 -48.15 19.15 -22.67
C LEU A 14 -47.25 18.32 -23.64
N LEU A 15 -47.10 16.99 -23.42
CA LEU A 15 -47.93 15.89 -23.98
C LEU A 15 -47.30 14.48 -23.78
N SER A 16 -48.06 13.61 -23.09
CA SER A 16 -48.23 12.14 -23.21
C SER A 16 -47.29 11.30 -24.10
N LEU A 17 -46.73 10.20 -23.54
CA LEU A 17 -47.10 8.80 -23.89
C LEU A 17 -46.20 7.79 -23.15
N SER A 18 -46.81 6.94 -22.33
CA SER A 18 -46.20 5.79 -21.68
C SER A 18 -45.91 4.68 -22.70
N LYS A 19 -44.69 4.15 -22.73
CA LYS A 19 -44.39 2.82 -23.26
C LYS A 19 -43.19 2.21 -22.52
N THR A 20 -43.47 1.10 -21.87
CA THR A 20 -42.53 0.11 -21.34
C THR A 20 -41.63 -0.42 -22.44
N LEU A 21 -40.31 -0.44 -22.20
CA LEU A 21 -39.37 -1.26 -22.96
C LEU A 21 -38.32 -1.84 -22.01
N SER A 22 -38.48 -3.13 -21.74
CA SER A 22 -37.43 -4.04 -21.34
C SER A 22 -36.44 -4.19 -22.50
N LEU A 23 -35.16 -4.00 -22.23
CA LEU A 23 -34.08 -4.41 -23.12
C LEU A 23 -33.03 -5.15 -22.28
N GLN A 24 -33.12 -6.47 -22.32
CA GLN A 24 -32.01 -7.38 -22.09
C GLN A 24 -31.02 -7.19 -23.24
N THR A 25 -29.78 -6.80 -22.95
CA THR A 25 -28.70 -6.79 -23.94
C THR A 25 -27.81 -8.00 -23.71
N LEU A 26 -27.83 -8.91 -24.69
CA LEU A 26 -27.04 -10.12 -24.76
C LEU A 26 -25.54 -9.82 -24.71
N ALA A 27 -24.83 -10.55 -23.85
CA ALA A 27 -23.40 -10.74 -23.94
C ALA A 27 -23.07 -11.64 -25.13
N LEU A 28 -22.33 -11.10 -26.10
CA LEU A 28 -21.72 -11.85 -27.20
C LEU A 28 -20.23 -12.01 -26.90
N THR A 29 -19.88 -13.13 -26.29
CA THR A 29 -18.51 -13.61 -26.13
C THR A 29 -18.15 -14.51 -27.30
N ARG A 30 -17.19 -14.10 -28.14
CA ARG A 30 -16.35 -15.06 -28.90
C ARG A 30 -15.01 -14.46 -29.34
N THR A 31 -14.00 -14.77 -28.54
CA THR A 31 -12.66 -15.27 -28.88
C THR A 31 -11.93 -14.73 -30.11
N HIS A 32 -10.77 -14.10 -29.86
CA HIS A 32 -9.52 -14.49 -30.53
C HIS A 32 -8.32 -14.33 -29.57
N SER A 33 -7.96 -15.44 -28.91
CA SER A 33 -6.68 -15.58 -28.23
C SER A 33 -5.58 -15.80 -29.28
N ARG A 34 -4.79 -14.78 -29.57
CA ARG A 34 -3.44 -14.96 -30.10
C ARG A 34 -2.45 -14.67 -28.98
N LEU A 35 -1.59 -15.65 -28.73
CA LEU A 35 -0.50 -15.64 -27.77
C LEU A 35 0.42 -14.43 -27.98
N LEU A 36 0.22 -13.39 -27.18
CA LEU A 36 1.27 -12.47 -26.79
C LEU A 36 1.73 -12.95 -25.42
N SER A 37 2.97 -13.40 -25.31
CA SER A 37 3.63 -13.60 -24.03
C SER A 37 3.62 -12.27 -23.29
N THR A 38 2.69 -12.10 -22.36
CA THR A 38 2.44 -10.86 -21.62
C THR A 38 3.64 -10.55 -20.74
N MET A 39 4.47 -9.62 -21.21
CA MET A 39 5.63 -9.05 -20.52
C MET A 39 5.24 -8.01 -19.45
N SER A 40 4.09 -8.22 -18.81
CA SER A 40 3.55 -7.35 -17.78
C SER A 40 2.86 -8.27 -16.79
N ILE A 41 3.40 -8.36 -15.58
CA ILE A 41 2.54 -8.66 -14.45
C ILE A 41 1.54 -7.51 -14.44
N ASN A 42 0.30 -7.79 -14.79
CA ASN A 42 -0.76 -6.80 -14.92
C ASN A 42 -1.23 -6.45 -13.50
N LEU A 43 -0.38 -5.76 -12.74
CA LEU A 43 -0.67 -5.35 -11.38
C LEU A 43 -1.75 -4.28 -11.41
N GLN A 44 -2.88 -4.57 -10.77
CA GLN A 44 -3.98 -3.63 -10.61
C GLN A 44 -3.62 -2.48 -9.64
N SER A 45 -2.66 -2.69 -8.72
CA SER A 45 -2.27 -1.72 -7.70
C SER A 45 -0.88 -1.95 -7.10
N HIS A 46 -0.26 -0.88 -6.58
CA HIS A 46 0.94 -0.93 -5.74
C HIS A 46 0.69 -1.74 -4.45
N ALA A 47 1.75 -2.29 -3.83
CA ALA A 47 1.60 -2.84 -2.48
C ALA A 47 1.15 -1.75 -1.49
N PHE A 48 0.39 -2.16 -0.47
CA PHE A 48 -0.20 -1.28 0.55
C PHE A 48 -1.27 -0.28 0.06
N ALA A 49 -1.56 -0.24 -1.24
CA ALA A 49 -2.67 0.54 -1.80
C ALA A 49 -3.92 -0.34 -1.96
N GLY A 50 -5.08 0.30 -2.11
CA GLY A 50 -6.33 -0.43 -2.37
C GLY A 50 -6.91 -1.18 -1.17
N ASN A 51 -6.74 -0.65 0.05
CA ASN A 51 -7.33 -1.23 1.26
C ASN A 51 -8.85 -1.47 1.05
N PRO A 52 -9.32 -2.74 1.08
CA PRO A 52 -10.70 -3.07 0.77
C PRO A 52 -11.66 -2.73 1.93
N LEU A 53 -11.14 -2.52 3.14
CA LEU A 53 -11.94 -2.16 4.29
C LEU A 53 -12.43 -0.72 4.17
N LYS A 54 -13.75 -0.54 4.20
CA LYS A 54 -14.37 0.79 4.11
C LYS A 54 -14.83 1.22 5.49
N SER A 55 -14.52 2.46 5.85
CA SER A 55 -15.27 3.14 6.91
C SER A 55 -16.51 3.74 6.26
N LYS A 56 -17.70 3.17 6.47
CA LYS A 56 -18.93 3.92 6.16
C LYS A 56 -18.93 5.22 6.97
N THR A 57 -19.39 6.32 6.37
CA THR A 57 -19.72 7.52 7.13
C THR A 57 -20.80 7.12 8.13
N PRO A 58 -20.59 7.30 9.45
CA PRO A 58 -21.53 6.81 10.45
C PRO A 58 -22.91 7.43 10.22
N LYS A 59 -23.89 6.63 9.83
CA LYS A 59 -25.29 6.98 10.09
C LYS A 59 -25.51 6.74 11.58
N SER A 60 -26.29 7.59 12.23
CA SER A 60 -26.67 7.39 13.64
C SER A 60 -27.24 5.97 13.82
N GLY A 61 -26.67 5.17 14.71
CA GLY A 61 -27.10 3.79 14.96
C GLY A 61 -26.48 2.71 14.05
N ASP A 62 -25.51 3.03 13.18
CA ASP A 62 -24.80 2.02 12.40
C ASP A 62 -23.88 1.16 13.32
N PRO A 63 -24.13 -0.16 13.47
CA PRO A 63 -23.33 -1.03 14.33
C PRO A 63 -21.89 -1.18 13.84
N PHE A 64 -21.64 -0.95 12.55
CA PHE A 64 -20.30 -1.00 11.95
C PHE A 64 -19.54 0.33 12.07
N SER A 65 -20.14 1.36 12.65
CA SER A 65 -19.42 2.61 12.90
C SER A 65 -18.34 2.39 13.96
N PRO A 66 -17.21 3.14 13.91
CA PRO A 66 -16.13 2.96 14.89
C PRO A 66 -16.60 3.06 16.34
N ASN A 67 -17.50 4.00 16.66
CA ASN A 67 -18.00 4.18 18.02
C ASN A 67 -18.93 3.04 18.45
N SER A 68 -19.89 2.63 17.61
CA SER A 68 -20.79 1.51 17.93
C SER A 68 -20.03 0.19 18.07
N ALA A 69 -19.05 -0.05 17.20
CA ALA A 69 -18.19 -1.23 17.27
C ALA A 69 -17.35 -1.23 18.55
N LEU A 70 -16.85 -0.07 18.99
CA LEU A 70 -16.12 0.05 20.26
C LEU A 70 -17.02 -0.21 21.48
N GLU A 71 -18.26 0.28 21.50
CA GLU A 71 -19.19 -0.03 22.60
C GLU A 71 -19.53 -1.52 22.64
N THR A 72 -19.74 -2.13 21.47
CA THR A 72 -19.96 -3.59 21.36
C THR A 72 -18.74 -4.37 21.87
N LEU A 73 -17.53 -3.93 21.50
CA LEU A 73 -16.27 -4.51 21.98
C LEU A 73 -16.15 -4.45 23.51
N LYS A 74 -16.51 -3.31 24.13
CA LYS A 74 -16.50 -3.18 25.60
C LYS A 74 -17.42 -4.19 26.26
N THR A 75 -18.63 -4.37 25.74
CA THR A 75 -19.58 -5.36 26.25
C THR A 75 -19.00 -6.78 26.12
N GLN A 76 -18.48 -7.16 24.96
CA GLN A 76 -17.87 -8.49 24.75
C GLN A 76 -16.58 -8.71 25.59
N LEU A 77 -15.84 -7.66 25.93
CA LEU A 77 -14.70 -7.77 26.85
C LEU A 77 -15.15 -8.15 28.27
N LEU A 78 -16.27 -7.60 28.73
CA LEU A 78 -16.84 -7.85 30.07
C LEU A 78 -17.58 -9.19 30.17
N GLU A 79 -18.19 -9.66 29.08
CA GLU A 79 -18.95 -10.90 29.05
C GLU A 79 -18.03 -12.14 29.01
N SER A 80 -18.34 -13.16 29.81
CA SER A 80 -17.63 -14.44 29.87
C SER A 80 -18.19 -15.51 28.91
N THR A 81 -19.25 -15.19 28.15
CA THR A 81 -19.96 -16.14 27.30
C THR A 81 -19.77 -15.83 25.82
N HIS A 82 -19.48 -16.86 25.02
CA HIS A 82 -19.40 -16.80 23.57
C HIS A 82 -20.80 -16.73 22.94
N GLN A 83 -21.62 -15.74 23.29
CA GLN A 83 -22.84 -15.52 22.53
C GLN A 83 -22.51 -14.88 21.17
N PRO A 84 -23.03 -15.40 20.06
CA PRO A 84 -22.86 -14.78 18.76
C PRO A 84 -23.54 -13.41 18.80
N SER A 85 -22.73 -12.36 18.71
CA SER A 85 -23.21 -10.98 18.59
C SER A 85 -22.85 -10.47 17.20
N SER A 86 -23.82 -9.79 16.58
CA SER A 86 -23.59 -9.04 15.35
C SER A 86 -23.18 -7.61 15.74
N PRO A 87 -22.11 -7.05 15.14
CA PRO A 87 -21.28 -7.63 14.07
C PRO A 87 -20.18 -8.57 14.60
N ASN A 88 -19.74 -9.51 13.75
CA ASN A 88 -18.60 -10.38 14.05
C ASN A 88 -17.29 -9.59 14.04
N PHE A 89 -16.34 -9.99 14.88
CA PHE A 89 -15.04 -9.33 14.99
C PHE A 89 -13.89 -10.22 14.51
N LYS A 90 -13.09 -9.69 13.58
CA LYS A 90 -11.78 -10.23 13.20
C LYS A 90 -10.68 -9.36 13.77
N VAL A 91 -9.71 -9.99 14.43
CA VAL A 91 -8.59 -9.30 15.08
C VAL A 91 -7.28 -9.74 14.43
N LEU A 92 -6.43 -8.78 14.10
CA LEU A 92 -5.05 -9.01 13.63
C LEU A 92 -4.07 -8.61 14.73
N PRO A 93 -3.40 -9.59 15.38
CA PRO A 93 -2.35 -9.31 16.34
C PRO A 93 -1.08 -8.77 15.68
N PHE A 94 -0.41 -7.84 16.36
CA PHE A 94 0.91 -7.32 15.99
C PHE A 94 1.88 -7.45 17.17
N ARG A 95 3.15 -7.74 16.88
CA ARG A 95 4.23 -7.69 17.86
C ARG A 95 5.37 -6.86 17.33
N LYS A 96 5.67 -5.73 17.98
CA LYS A 96 6.73 -4.78 17.61
C LYS A 96 6.60 -4.35 16.14
N GLY A 97 5.39 -3.99 15.72
CA GLY A 97 5.07 -3.58 14.35
C GLY A 97 4.99 -4.71 13.31
N ARG A 98 5.17 -5.97 13.71
CA ARG A 98 5.09 -7.15 12.84
C ARG A 98 3.69 -7.77 12.91
N PRO A 99 2.93 -7.87 11.81
CA PRO A 99 1.65 -8.58 11.82
C PRO A 99 1.85 -10.08 12.05
N LEU A 100 0.84 -10.70 12.65
CA LEU A 100 0.69 -12.15 12.63
C LEU A 100 0.38 -12.62 11.22
N ALA A 101 1.06 -13.67 10.76
CA ALA A 101 0.89 -14.26 9.45
C ALA A 101 1.05 -15.78 9.52
N SER A 102 0.55 -16.47 8.50
CA SER A 102 0.76 -17.89 8.28
C SER A 102 0.99 -18.15 6.80
N SER A 103 1.70 -19.22 6.51
CA SER A 103 1.86 -19.77 5.17
C SER A 103 1.00 -21.03 5.02
N THR A 104 0.46 -21.23 3.83
CA THR A 104 -0.12 -22.52 3.42
C THR A 104 0.78 -23.16 2.38
N ASP A 105 1.12 -24.43 2.57
CA ASP A 105 1.80 -25.23 1.55
C ASP A 105 0.88 -25.31 0.32
N SER A 106 1.38 -24.87 -0.83
CA SER A 106 0.64 -24.99 -2.08
C SER A 106 0.80 -26.42 -2.60
N ALA A 107 -0.27 -27.00 -3.16
CA ALA A 107 -0.21 -28.36 -3.69
C ALA A 107 0.72 -28.42 -4.92
N GLY A 108 1.92 -29.00 -4.78
CA GLY A 108 2.92 -29.17 -5.84
C GLY A 108 4.25 -28.45 -5.55
N ASP A 109 5.06 -28.23 -6.61
CA ASP A 109 6.38 -27.56 -6.57
C ASP A 109 6.30 -26.01 -6.42
N SER A 110 5.15 -25.47 -6.00
CA SER A 110 4.92 -24.03 -5.90
C SER A 110 5.37 -23.45 -4.55
N ALA A 111 5.72 -22.17 -4.54
CA ALA A 111 6.09 -21.45 -3.33
C ALA A 111 4.91 -21.39 -2.32
N PRO A 112 5.20 -21.28 -1.00
CA PRO A 112 4.16 -21.12 0.00
C PRO A 112 3.38 -19.82 -0.20
N VAL A 113 2.07 -19.88 0.01
CA VAL A 113 1.19 -18.70 -0.09
C VAL A 113 1.02 -18.11 1.31
N TRP A 114 1.30 -16.82 1.44
CA TRP A 114 1.25 -16.08 2.70
C TRP A 114 -0.09 -15.38 2.89
N HIS A 115 -0.65 -15.50 4.09
CA HIS A 115 -1.91 -14.86 4.50
C HIS A 115 -1.77 -14.22 5.87
N LEU A 116 -2.58 -13.20 6.15
CA LEU A 116 -2.62 -12.60 7.48
C LEU A 116 -3.27 -13.55 8.50
N GLY A 117 -2.71 -13.57 9.71
CA GLY A 117 -3.18 -14.37 10.83
C GLY A 117 -4.40 -13.76 11.52
N TRP A 118 -5.52 -13.67 10.79
CA TRP A 118 -6.79 -13.20 11.34
C TRP A 118 -7.34 -14.17 12.37
N MET A 119 -7.79 -13.64 13.52
CA MET A 119 -8.39 -14.41 14.60
C MET A 119 -9.82 -13.94 14.87
N SER A 120 -10.67 -14.85 15.35
CA SER A 120 -11.93 -14.40 15.96
C SER A 120 -11.61 -13.62 17.24
N PHE A 121 -12.52 -12.73 17.66
CA PHE A 121 -12.34 -12.02 18.93
C PHE A 121 -12.29 -12.97 20.14
N GLY A 122 -13.08 -14.05 20.14
CA GLY A 122 -13.04 -15.08 21.18
C GLY A 122 -11.68 -15.75 21.28
N ASP A 123 -11.15 -16.25 20.16
CA ASP A 123 -9.83 -16.89 20.13
C ASP A 123 -8.72 -15.93 20.58
N CYS A 124 -8.80 -14.66 20.15
CA CYS A 124 -7.85 -13.64 20.54
C CYS A 124 -7.90 -13.35 22.05
N LYS A 125 -9.11 -13.24 22.62
CA LYS A 125 -9.33 -13.04 24.06
C LYS A 125 -8.76 -14.21 24.86
N ASP A 126 -9.08 -15.44 24.47
CA ASP A 126 -8.63 -16.65 25.17
C ASP A 126 -7.10 -16.82 25.13
N LEU A 127 -6.47 -16.47 24.00
CA LEU A 127 -5.01 -16.47 23.90
C LEU A 127 -4.36 -15.44 24.82
N LEU A 128 -4.91 -14.24 24.90
CA LEU A 128 -4.29 -13.13 25.63
C LEU A 128 -4.54 -13.17 27.14
N VAL A 129 -5.65 -13.75 27.60
CA VAL A 129 -5.88 -14.01 29.04
C VAL A 129 -4.79 -14.90 29.62
N ASN A 130 -4.30 -15.87 28.85
CA ASN A 130 -3.25 -16.79 29.27
C ASN A 130 -1.83 -16.20 29.17
N SER A 131 -1.68 -15.04 28.53
CA SER A 131 -0.37 -14.45 28.19
C SER A 131 0.01 -13.25 29.05
N GLY A 132 -0.77 -12.93 30.09
CA GLY A 132 -0.51 -11.83 31.02
C GLY A 132 -0.72 -10.41 30.43
N VAL A 133 -1.21 -10.29 29.19
CA VAL A 133 -1.49 -9.01 28.54
C VAL A 133 -2.80 -8.44 29.09
N SER A 134 -2.74 -7.26 29.72
CA SER A 134 -3.96 -6.57 30.17
C SER A 134 -4.76 -6.05 28.97
N LEU A 135 -5.91 -6.67 28.73
CA LEU A 135 -6.84 -6.27 27.69
C LEU A 135 -7.73 -5.13 28.18
N THR A 136 -7.62 -3.99 27.51
CA THR A 136 -8.56 -2.88 27.66
C THR A 136 -9.12 -2.53 26.29
N GLU A 137 -10.23 -1.80 26.25
CA GLU A 137 -10.81 -1.29 25.01
C GLU A 137 -9.84 -0.37 24.24
N ASN A 138 -8.87 0.23 24.94
CA ASN A 138 -7.84 1.08 24.35
C ASN A 138 -6.71 0.28 23.67
N SER A 139 -6.69 -1.05 23.81
CA SER A 139 -5.73 -1.95 23.17
C SER A 139 -6.13 -2.32 21.74
N PHE A 140 -7.39 -2.06 21.33
CA PHE A 140 -7.93 -2.43 20.03
C PHE A 140 -8.12 -1.19 19.13
N PHE A 141 -7.69 -1.32 17.87
CA PHE A 141 -7.72 -0.24 16.89
C PHE A 141 -8.57 -0.64 15.69
N TYR A 142 -9.59 0.16 15.40
CA TYR A 142 -10.54 -0.12 14.33
C TYR A 142 -9.89 0.08 12.95
N LEU A 143 -9.97 -0.93 12.09
CA LEU A 143 -9.41 -0.91 10.73
C LEU A 143 -10.45 -0.66 9.66
N GLY A 144 -11.72 -0.99 9.94
CA GLY A 144 -12.81 -0.90 8.97
C GLY A 144 -13.80 -2.04 9.13
N SER A 145 -14.76 -2.08 8.21
CA SER A 145 -15.77 -3.12 8.16
C SER A 145 -16.07 -3.52 6.73
N LEU A 146 -16.54 -4.76 6.57
CA LEU A 146 -17.16 -5.25 5.35
C LEU A 146 -18.61 -5.56 5.69
N SER A 147 -19.51 -4.66 5.30
CA SER A 147 -20.93 -4.78 5.66
C SER A 147 -21.64 -5.92 4.95
N GLU A 148 -21.10 -6.38 3.82
CA GLU A 148 -21.61 -7.57 3.11
C GLU A 148 -21.39 -8.84 3.93
N ASP A 149 -20.32 -8.87 4.74
CA ASP A 149 -19.91 -10.03 5.54
C ASP A 149 -20.30 -9.93 7.02
N ASP A 150 -20.92 -8.81 7.44
CA ASP A 150 -21.22 -8.51 8.85
C ASP A 150 -19.96 -8.58 9.76
N VAL A 151 -18.82 -8.09 9.27
CA VAL A 151 -17.53 -8.14 10.00
C VAL A 151 -16.94 -6.75 10.25
N VAL A 152 -16.48 -6.52 11.48
CA VAL A 152 -15.58 -5.42 11.86
C VAL A 152 -14.17 -5.96 12.10
N TYR A 153 -13.19 -5.24 11.57
CA TYR A 153 -11.78 -5.60 11.62
C TYR A 153 -11.04 -4.72 12.62
N TRP A 154 -10.23 -5.35 13.46
CA TRP A 154 -9.46 -4.72 14.53
C TRP A 154 -7.99 -5.11 14.43
N ALA A 155 -7.11 -4.23 14.87
CA ALA A 155 -5.71 -4.53 15.17
C ALA A 155 -5.45 -4.44 16.68
N ILE A 156 -4.49 -5.21 17.18
CA ILE A 156 -4.02 -5.16 18.56
C ILE A 156 -2.50 -5.31 18.63
N ASP A 157 -1.84 -4.52 19.48
CA ASP A 157 -0.42 -4.69 19.79
C ASP A 157 -0.25 -5.61 21.01
N VAL A 158 0.33 -6.79 20.80
CA VAL A 158 0.59 -7.82 21.81
C VAL A 158 2.07 -7.85 22.22
N SER A 159 2.79 -6.75 22.02
CA SER A 159 4.21 -6.62 22.42
C SER A 159 4.45 -6.74 23.93
N GLY A 160 3.41 -6.58 24.75
CA GLY A 160 3.48 -6.76 26.20
C GLY A 160 3.55 -8.21 26.68
N ASP A 161 3.37 -9.20 25.78
CA ASP A 161 3.45 -10.62 26.10
C ASP A 161 4.86 -11.07 26.51
N ASP A 162 4.90 -11.97 27.49
CA ASP A 162 6.09 -12.55 28.12
C ASP A 162 6.81 -13.61 27.26
N GLY A 163 6.29 -13.93 26.07
CA GLY A 163 6.82 -14.90 25.13
C GLY A 163 6.00 -16.19 25.06
N SER A 164 5.05 -16.41 25.98
CA SER A 164 4.15 -17.57 25.97
C SER A 164 3.28 -17.60 24.71
N LEU A 165 2.82 -16.44 24.25
CA LEU A 165 1.99 -16.31 23.04
C LEU A 165 2.72 -16.81 21.78
N ILE A 166 4.03 -16.55 21.66
CA ILE A 166 4.82 -16.98 20.50
C ILE A 166 4.82 -18.50 20.37
N SER A 167 4.99 -19.20 21.49
CA SER A 167 5.07 -20.67 21.51
C SER A 167 3.73 -21.33 21.20
N GLU A 168 2.61 -20.73 21.64
CA GLU A 168 1.26 -21.20 21.33
C GLU A 168 0.88 -20.92 19.87
N LEU A 169 1.17 -19.72 19.36
CA LEU A 169 0.92 -19.35 17.97
C LEU A 169 1.75 -20.18 16.99
N GLY A 170 3.01 -20.48 17.33
CA GLY A 170 3.86 -21.37 16.54
C GLY A 170 3.30 -22.79 16.41
N ARG A 171 2.67 -23.33 17.47
CA ARG A 171 1.96 -24.63 17.42
C ARG A 171 0.75 -24.61 16.50
N ARG A 172 0.18 -23.43 16.23
CA ARG A 172 -0.91 -23.20 15.28
C ARG A 172 -0.41 -22.76 13.90
N HIS A 173 0.89 -22.89 13.63
CA HIS A 173 1.53 -22.50 12.37
C HIS A 173 1.45 -21.00 12.05
N PHE A 174 1.39 -20.14 13.07
CA PHE A 174 1.49 -18.69 12.92
C PHE A 174 2.85 -18.16 13.35
N CYS A 175 3.28 -17.06 12.72
CA CYS A 175 4.48 -16.32 13.09
C CYS A 175 4.29 -14.80 12.90
N PHE A 176 5.07 -13.99 13.64
CA PHE A 176 5.11 -12.54 13.45
C PHE A 176 6.18 -12.17 12.43
N VAL A 177 5.75 -11.68 11.26
CA VAL A 177 6.63 -11.40 10.12
C VAL A 177 6.73 -9.90 9.89
N GLU A 178 7.92 -9.40 9.54
CA GLU A 178 8.08 -7.99 9.19
C GLU A 178 7.32 -7.67 7.89
N LEU A 179 6.68 -6.50 7.84
CA LEU A 179 5.74 -6.16 6.77
C LEU A 179 6.41 -6.00 5.40
N ARG A 180 7.62 -5.44 5.32
CA ARG A 180 8.41 -5.41 4.07
C ARG A 180 8.82 -6.82 3.64
N THR A 181 9.14 -7.72 4.57
CA THR A 181 9.36 -9.14 4.26
C THR A 181 8.10 -9.79 3.65
N LEU A 182 6.92 -9.59 4.26
CA LEU A 182 5.65 -10.10 3.69
C LEU A 182 5.36 -9.50 2.32
N MET A 183 5.55 -8.20 2.14
CA MET A 183 5.38 -7.52 0.86
C MET A 183 6.21 -8.17 -0.27
N VAL A 184 7.41 -8.62 0.05
CA VAL A 184 8.30 -9.31 -0.92
C VAL A 184 7.87 -10.76 -1.16
N ALA A 185 7.44 -11.47 -0.12
CA ALA A 185 7.05 -12.89 -0.20
C ALA A 185 5.65 -13.10 -0.83
N THR A 186 4.82 -12.06 -0.87
CA THR A 186 3.44 -12.12 -1.36
C THR A 186 3.37 -12.34 -2.87
N ASP A 187 2.38 -13.10 -3.33
CA ASP A 187 2.04 -13.16 -4.75
C ASP A 187 1.33 -11.86 -5.17
N TRP A 188 2.05 -11.01 -5.90
CA TRP A 188 1.52 -9.71 -6.34
C TRP A 188 0.43 -9.82 -7.40
N ALA A 189 0.28 -10.97 -8.07
CA ALA A 189 -0.80 -11.19 -9.02
C ALA A 189 -2.16 -11.44 -8.32
N ASP A 190 -2.14 -11.81 -7.04
CA ASP A 190 -3.35 -12.03 -6.26
C ASP A 190 -3.86 -10.72 -5.63
N VAL A 191 -4.99 -10.25 -6.16
CA VAL A 191 -5.68 -9.03 -5.72
C VAL A 191 -6.12 -9.13 -4.25
N GLN A 192 -6.54 -10.31 -3.79
CA GLN A 192 -6.99 -10.49 -2.42
C GLN A 192 -5.82 -10.33 -1.45
N THR A 193 -4.71 -11.02 -1.73
CA THR A 193 -3.51 -10.94 -0.89
C THR A 193 -2.90 -9.53 -0.90
N MET A 194 -2.94 -8.82 -2.03
CA MET A 194 -2.56 -7.40 -2.10
C MET A 194 -3.47 -6.51 -1.23
N GLY A 195 -4.78 -6.79 -1.21
CA GLY A 195 -5.74 -6.14 -0.32
C GLY A 195 -5.43 -6.40 1.16
N GLU A 196 -5.04 -7.63 1.52
CA GLU A 196 -4.58 -7.95 2.87
C GLU A 196 -3.34 -7.15 3.27
N LEU A 197 -2.33 -7.05 2.39
CA LEU A 197 -1.16 -6.21 2.65
C LEU A 197 -1.55 -4.76 2.92
N ALA A 198 -2.50 -4.20 2.17
CA ALA A 198 -3.01 -2.85 2.41
C ALA A 198 -3.68 -2.68 3.78
N ILE A 199 -4.40 -3.69 4.26
CA ILE A 199 -4.94 -3.71 5.63
C ILE A 199 -3.81 -3.76 6.65
N ALA A 200 -2.84 -4.66 6.50
CA ALA A 200 -1.72 -4.79 7.42
C ALA A 200 -0.86 -3.51 7.46
N GLY A 201 -0.66 -2.86 6.32
CA GLY A 201 0.00 -1.58 6.21
C GLY A 201 -0.73 -0.46 6.96
N HIS A 202 -2.05 -0.37 6.78
CA HIS A 202 -2.87 0.57 7.54
C HIS A 202 -2.80 0.32 9.05
N ALA A 203 -2.94 -0.94 9.46
CA ALA A 203 -2.87 -1.34 10.86
C ALA A 203 -1.51 -1.01 11.49
N ARG A 204 -0.40 -1.37 10.83
CA ARG A 204 0.95 -1.04 11.30
C ARG A 204 1.13 0.46 11.47
N ALA A 205 0.76 1.26 10.47
CA ALA A 205 0.87 2.72 10.53
C ALA A 205 0.10 3.30 11.72
N LEU A 206 -1.13 2.80 11.95
CA LEU A 206 -1.96 3.25 13.06
C LEU A 206 -1.36 2.88 14.41
N LEU A 207 -0.97 1.61 14.59
CA LEU A 207 -0.36 1.10 15.82
C LEU A 207 0.95 1.82 16.16
N GLU A 208 1.84 1.98 15.19
CA GLU A 208 3.12 2.64 15.42
C GLU A 208 2.93 4.12 15.78
N TRP A 209 1.99 4.81 15.10
CA TRP A 209 1.62 6.17 15.47
C TRP A 209 1.11 6.26 16.92
N HIS A 210 0.32 5.29 17.38
CA HIS A 210 -0.10 5.22 18.78
C HIS A 210 1.07 5.03 19.73
N ASN A 211 2.04 4.21 19.35
CA ASN A 211 3.22 3.91 20.14
C ASN A 211 4.14 5.12 20.32
N ILE A 212 4.30 5.97 19.29
CA ILE A 212 5.18 7.15 19.37
C ILE A 212 4.46 8.41 19.86
N SER A 213 3.15 8.56 19.63
CA SER A 213 2.41 9.79 19.96
C SER A 213 1.80 9.76 21.36
N ARG A 214 2.58 9.44 22.40
CA ARG A 214 2.04 9.19 23.77
C ARG A 214 1.61 10.45 24.51
N PHE A 215 2.26 11.58 24.24
CA PHE A 215 2.05 12.84 24.93
C PHE A 215 1.61 13.95 23.96
N CYS A 216 0.91 14.95 24.48
CA CYS A 216 0.43 16.09 23.73
C CYS A 216 1.57 17.05 23.43
N GLY A 217 1.91 17.23 22.15
CA GLY A 217 2.95 18.19 21.73
C GLY A 217 2.65 19.66 22.04
N HIS A 218 1.46 20.00 22.58
CA HIS A 218 1.14 21.36 23.01
C HIS A 218 1.34 21.61 24.51
N CYS A 219 0.95 20.65 25.37
CA CYS A 219 0.96 20.85 26.82
C CYS A 219 1.70 19.74 27.60
N GLY A 220 2.31 18.77 26.93
CA GLY A 220 3.07 17.68 27.55
C GLY A 220 2.25 16.57 28.22
N GLU A 221 0.95 16.78 28.44
CA GLU A 221 0.08 15.81 29.13
C GLU A 221 -0.19 14.56 28.28
N LYS A 222 -0.57 13.44 28.91
CA LYS A 222 -0.89 12.19 28.21
C LYS A 222 -1.99 12.37 27.17
N THR A 223 -1.97 11.50 26.17
CA THR A 223 -3.02 11.42 25.16
C THR A 223 -3.77 10.11 25.31
N VAL A 224 -5.07 10.13 25.05
CA VAL A 224 -5.94 8.95 25.10
C VAL A 224 -6.52 8.66 23.70
N PRO A 225 -6.64 7.38 23.30
CA PRO A 225 -7.36 7.01 22.09
C PRO A 225 -8.81 7.51 22.10
N LYS A 226 -9.30 7.90 20.93
CA LYS A 226 -10.71 8.26 20.69
C LYS A 226 -11.15 7.70 19.33
N GLU A 227 -12.46 7.53 19.16
CA GLU A 227 -13.06 6.99 17.93
C GLU A 227 -12.43 5.64 17.54
N ALA A 228 -12.44 4.70 18.49
CA ALA A 228 -11.85 3.37 18.32
C ALA A 228 -10.40 3.39 17.84
N GLY A 229 -9.62 4.35 18.35
CA GLY A 229 -8.21 4.50 18.02
C GLY A 229 -7.92 5.23 16.71
N ARG A 230 -8.92 5.75 15.99
CA ARG A 230 -8.67 6.52 14.76
C ARG A 230 -8.02 7.88 15.00
N ARG A 231 -8.12 8.40 16.22
CA ARG A 231 -7.43 9.62 16.65
C ARG A 231 -7.07 9.55 18.13
N LYS A 232 -6.32 10.55 18.57
CA LYS A 232 -5.96 10.78 19.97
C LYS A 232 -6.51 12.10 20.44
N GLN A 233 -6.68 12.22 21.75
CA GLN A 233 -7.06 13.46 22.40
C GLN A 233 -6.23 13.68 23.67
N CYS A 234 -5.77 14.90 23.89
CA CYS A 234 -5.11 15.27 25.14
C CYS A 234 -6.05 15.02 26.33
N SER A 235 -5.54 14.38 27.40
CA SER A 235 -6.32 14.11 28.61
C SER A 235 -6.52 15.34 29.49
N ASN A 236 -5.73 16.40 29.31
CA ASN A 236 -5.96 17.67 30.00
C ASN A 236 -7.28 18.32 29.54
N GLU A 237 -8.20 18.51 30.49
CA GLU A 237 -9.52 19.12 30.29
C GLU A 237 -9.46 20.54 29.73
N LEU A 238 -8.41 21.31 30.06
CA LEU A 238 -8.23 22.66 29.54
C LEU A 238 -7.63 22.68 28.13
N CYS A 239 -6.95 21.60 27.71
CA CYS A 239 -6.30 21.51 26.40
C CYS A 239 -7.19 20.86 25.36
N LYS A 240 -7.67 19.62 25.62
CA LYS A 240 -8.52 18.80 24.73
C LYS A 240 -8.09 18.69 23.26
N LYS A 241 -6.84 19.03 22.93
CA LYS A 241 -6.32 19.03 21.55
C LYS A 241 -6.52 17.66 20.91
N ARG A 242 -7.06 17.66 19.69
CA ARG A 242 -7.24 16.48 18.85
C ARG A 242 -5.96 16.27 18.03
N ILE A 243 -5.53 15.01 17.93
CA ILE A 243 -4.30 14.63 17.24
C ILE A 243 -4.65 13.47 16.30
N TYR A 244 -4.29 13.60 15.04
CA TYR A 244 -4.57 12.62 13.99
C TYR A 244 -3.29 11.85 13.62
N PRO A 245 -3.43 10.65 13.01
CA PRO A 245 -2.29 9.91 12.46
C PRO A 245 -1.42 10.75 11.54
N ARG A 246 -0.10 10.63 11.72
CA ARG A 246 0.90 11.31 10.90
C ARG A 246 1.08 10.54 9.57
N VAL A 247 1.14 11.28 8.48
CA VAL A 247 1.53 10.78 7.15
C VAL A 247 2.58 11.74 6.61
N ASP A 248 3.74 11.22 6.22
CA ASP A 248 4.88 12.01 5.74
C ASP A 248 4.97 11.94 4.20
N PRO A 249 4.59 13.01 3.48
CA PRO A 249 4.65 13.04 2.02
C PRO A 249 6.08 13.01 1.50
N VAL A 250 6.31 12.14 0.50
CA VAL A 250 7.60 11.94 -0.18
C VAL A 250 7.33 11.95 -1.68
N VAL A 251 7.99 12.83 -2.41
CA VAL A 251 7.96 12.77 -3.89
C VAL A 251 8.92 11.71 -4.37
N ILE A 252 8.54 10.95 -5.40
CA ILE A 252 9.41 10.01 -6.10
C ILE A 252 9.26 10.24 -7.60
N MET A 253 10.36 10.40 -8.31
CA MET A 253 10.32 10.87 -9.70
C MET A 253 11.27 10.10 -10.60
N LEU A 254 10.74 9.74 -11.78
CA LEU A 254 11.56 9.32 -12.91
C LEU A 254 11.83 10.55 -13.78
N VAL A 255 13.09 10.98 -13.82
CA VAL A 255 13.51 12.12 -14.63
C VAL A 255 13.84 11.63 -16.04
N ILE A 256 13.22 12.23 -17.05
CA ILE A 256 13.25 11.79 -18.45
C ILE A 256 13.93 12.85 -19.30
N ASP A 257 14.93 12.42 -20.06
CA ASP A 257 15.49 13.16 -21.20
C ASP A 257 14.74 12.70 -22.46
N ARG A 258 13.83 13.55 -22.94
CA ARG A 258 12.96 13.25 -24.08
C ARG A 258 13.75 13.15 -25.39
N GLU A 259 14.81 13.94 -25.54
CA GLU A 259 15.55 14.06 -26.80
C GLU A 259 16.40 12.81 -27.07
N ASN A 260 17.00 12.26 -26.01
CA ASN A 260 17.89 11.11 -26.10
C ASN A 260 17.24 9.77 -25.69
N ASP A 261 15.92 9.77 -25.45
CA ASP A 261 15.12 8.62 -25.02
C ASP A 261 15.73 7.81 -23.86
N ARG A 262 16.08 8.52 -22.78
CA ARG A 262 16.74 7.96 -21.60
C ARG A 262 16.15 8.53 -20.32
N ALA A 263 16.35 7.82 -19.22
CA ALA A 263 15.90 8.23 -17.89
C ALA A 263 17.06 8.23 -16.90
N LEU A 264 17.01 9.17 -15.96
CA LEU A 264 17.95 9.26 -14.85
C LEU A 264 17.55 8.26 -13.78
N LEU A 265 18.49 7.43 -13.37
CA LEU A 265 18.33 6.52 -12.24
C LEU A 265 19.51 6.71 -11.28
N SER A 266 19.28 6.45 -10.01
CA SER A 266 20.31 6.57 -8.97
C SER A 266 20.52 5.27 -8.20
N LYS A 267 21.69 5.18 -7.58
CA LYS A 267 22.06 4.19 -6.56
C LYS A 267 22.24 4.91 -5.24
N GLN A 268 21.64 4.37 -4.18
CA GLN A 268 21.89 4.84 -2.81
C GLN A 268 22.78 3.82 -2.10
N SER A 269 23.75 4.30 -1.32
CA SER A 269 24.71 3.46 -0.60
C SER A 269 24.04 2.48 0.39
N ARG A 270 22.85 2.84 0.89
CA ARG A 270 22.02 2.02 1.79
C ARG A 270 21.26 0.87 1.10
N PHE A 271 21.21 0.85 -0.23
CA PHE A 271 20.47 -0.14 -0.99
C PHE A 271 21.27 -1.40 -1.26
N VAL A 272 20.57 -2.47 -1.65
CA VAL A 272 21.20 -3.71 -2.08
C VAL A 272 22.17 -3.39 -3.23
N PRO A 273 23.43 -3.86 -3.20
CA PRO A 273 24.41 -3.51 -4.21
C PRO A 273 23.88 -3.75 -5.63
N ARG A 274 23.97 -2.71 -6.48
CA ARG A 274 23.50 -2.66 -7.89
C ARG A 274 22.00 -2.38 -8.10
N MET A 275 21.25 -2.01 -7.06
CA MET A 275 19.87 -1.56 -7.22
C MET A 275 19.85 -0.13 -7.78
N TRP A 276 19.22 0.05 -8.94
CA TRP A 276 18.92 1.35 -9.51
C TRP A 276 17.46 1.73 -9.25
N SER A 277 17.19 2.99 -8.92
CA SER A 277 15.84 3.46 -8.60
C SER A 277 15.62 4.90 -9.06
N CYS A 278 14.38 5.35 -9.02
CA CYS A 278 13.99 6.76 -9.08
C CYS A 278 14.60 7.56 -7.91
N LEU A 279 14.79 8.86 -8.12
CA LEU A 279 15.08 9.84 -7.07
C LEU A 279 13.85 10.01 -6.17
N ALA A 280 14.06 10.33 -4.88
CA ALA A 280 12.95 10.55 -3.96
C ALA A 280 13.36 11.32 -2.71
N GLY A 281 12.51 12.25 -2.28
CA GLY A 281 12.75 13.00 -1.05
C GLY A 281 11.49 13.64 -0.44
N PHE A 282 11.66 14.19 0.75
CA PHE A 282 10.56 14.72 1.54
C PHE A 282 10.12 16.08 1.00
N ILE A 283 8.82 16.36 1.10
CA ILE A 283 8.34 17.73 0.87
C ILE A 283 8.69 18.61 2.07
N GLU A 284 9.05 19.87 1.79
CA GLU A 284 9.28 20.87 2.83
C GLU A 284 8.01 21.69 3.16
N PRO A 285 7.90 22.24 4.39
CA PRO A 285 6.78 23.13 4.73
C PRO A 285 6.70 24.37 3.83
N GLY A 286 5.58 24.52 3.13
CA GLY A 286 5.35 25.65 2.22
C GLY A 286 5.67 25.33 0.76
N GLU A 287 6.16 24.12 0.48
CA GLU A 287 6.48 23.65 -0.86
C GLU A 287 5.27 22.92 -1.50
N SER A 288 5.09 23.05 -2.81
CA SER A 288 4.22 22.19 -3.62
C SER A 288 4.92 20.88 -3.99
N LEU A 289 4.17 19.87 -4.43
CA LEU A 289 4.76 18.59 -4.83
C LEU A 289 5.70 18.76 -6.03
N GLU A 290 5.34 19.65 -6.96
CA GLU A 290 6.13 19.92 -8.16
C GLU A 290 7.41 20.73 -7.84
N GLU A 291 7.38 21.59 -6.82
CA GLU A 291 8.58 22.27 -6.32
C GLU A 291 9.52 21.26 -5.65
N ALA A 292 9.00 20.36 -4.81
CA ALA A 292 9.80 19.30 -4.18
C ALA A 292 10.48 18.40 -5.21
N VAL A 293 9.77 18.00 -6.28
CA VAL A 293 10.36 17.22 -7.38
C VAL A 293 11.53 17.97 -8.03
N ARG A 294 11.41 19.29 -8.22
CA ARG A 294 12.48 20.11 -8.81
C ARG A 294 13.67 20.26 -7.88
N ARG A 295 13.41 20.59 -6.61
CA ARG A 295 14.43 20.78 -5.59
C ARG A 295 15.23 19.49 -5.39
N GLU A 296 14.56 18.38 -5.07
CA GLU A 296 15.20 17.09 -4.81
C GLU A 296 16.02 16.60 -6.01
N THR A 297 15.50 16.78 -7.24
CA THR A 297 16.27 16.42 -8.45
C THR A 297 17.55 17.25 -8.58
N TRP A 298 17.45 18.56 -8.31
CA TRP A 298 18.58 19.47 -8.40
C TRP A 298 19.60 19.24 -7.28
N GLU A 299 19.16 19.03 -6.04
CA GLU A 299 20.00 18.74 -4.88
C GLU A 299 20.80 17.45 -5.08
N GLU A 300 20.14 16.34 -5.42
CA GLU A 300 20.80 15.04 -5.52
C GLU A 300 21.67 14.89 -6.79
N THR A 301 21.35 15.58 -7.88
CA THR A 301 21.95 15.29 -9.20
C THR A 301 22.37 16.50 -10.04
N GLY A 302 22.05 17.73 -9.60
CA GLY A 302 22.31 18.96 -10.37
C GLY A 302 21.41 19.15 -11.60
N ILE A 303 20.49 18.22 -11.88
CA ILE A 303 19.62 18.28 -13.05
C ILE A 303 18.45 19.23 -12.80
N GLU A 304 18.28 20.20 -13.70
CA GLU A 304 17.11 21.07 -13.72
C GLU A 304 15.97 20.36 -14.44
N VAL A 305 14.76 20.38 -13.86
CA VAL A 305 13.57 19.81 -14.49
C VAL A 305 12.48 20.86 -14.72
N GLY A 306 11.80 20.74 -15.85
CA GLY A 306 10.72 21.64 -16.27
C GLY A 306 9.35 21.12 -15.87
N GLU A 307 8.71 20.44 -16.82
CA GLU A 307 7.39 19.84 -16.66
C GLU A 307 7.46 18.69 -15.64
N VAL A 308 6.46 18.63 -14.75
CA VAL A 308 6.29 17.60 -13.72
C VAL A 308 4.86 17.07 -13.83
N VAL A 309 4.71 15.76 -14.03
CA VAL A 309 3.43 15.10 -14.32
C VAL A 309 3.19 14.01 -13.28
N TYR A 310 2.10 14.13 -12.54
CA TYR A 310 1.68 13.12 -11.57
C TYR A 310 1.38 11.78 -12.27
N HIS A 311 1.86 10.68 -11.69
CA HIS A 311 1.60 9.32 -12.14
C HIS A 311 0.64 8.58 -11.21
N SER A 312 1.02 8.40 -9.94
CA SER A 312 0.27 7.62 -8.96
C SER A 312 0.77 7.91 -7.53
N SER A 313 0.12 7.36 -6.52
CA SER A 313 0.64 7.38 -5.13
C SER A 313 0.60 6.00 -4.48
N GLN A 314 1.48 5.79 -3.50
CA GLN A 314 1.61 4.56 -2.74
C GLN A 314 1.81 4.89 -1.25
N PRO A 315 0.92 4.43 -0.35
CA PRO A 315 1.21 4.41 1.08
C PRO A 315 2.42 3.51 1.36
N TRP A 316 3.33 3.96 2.20
CA TRP A 316 4.56 3.23 2.51
C TRP A 316 4.77 3.11 4.02
N PRO A 317 4.02 2.19 4.66
CA PRO A 317 4.05 1.94 6.10
C PRO A 317 5.21 1.02 6.50
N VAL A 318 6.29 0.99 5.71
CA VAL A 318 7.49 0.18 5.93
C VAL A 318 8.75 1.03 6.13
N GLY A 319 8.56 2.32 6.43
CA GLY A 319 9.60 3.24 6.88
C GLY A 319 10.14 2.89 8.27
N PRO A 320 11.10 3.69 8.79
CA PRO A 320 11.60 3.54 10.16
C PRO A 320 10.47 3.74 11.18
N ASN A 321 10.59 3.14 12.37
CA ASN A 321 9.54 3.21 13.40
C ASN A 321 9.19 4.65 13.83
N SER A 322 10.12 5.60 13.71
CA SER A 322 9.86 7.03 13.95
C SER A 322 8.91 7.68 12.93
N MET A 323 8.63 6.99 11.83
CA MET A 323 7.85 7.46 10.69
C MET A 323 6.83 6.40 10.29
N PRO A 324 5.65 6.39 10.95
CA PRO A 324 4.69 5.30 10.87
C PRO A 324 4.20 5.02 9.44
N CYS A 325 4.07 6.07 8.62
CA CYS A 325 3.62 5.95 7.24
C CYS A 325 4.15 7.11 6.40
N GLN A 326 4.90 6.79 5.35
CA GLN A 326 5.20 7.75 4.29
C GLN A 326 4.11 7.66 3.20
N LEU A 327 3.84 8.75 2.50
CA LEU A 327 3.02 8.75 1.30
C LEU A 327 3.93 9.03 0.11
N MET A 328 4.26 7.99 -0.65
CA MET A 328 5.04 8.14 -1.88
C MET A 328 4.13 8.71 -2.97
N VAL A 329 4.54 9.81 -3.57
CA VAL A 329 3.81 10.48 -4.66
C VAL A 329 4.69 10.46 -5.91
N GLY A 330 4.28 9.66 -6.88
CA GLY A 330 5.04 9.34 -8.09
C GLY A 330 4.86 10.35 -9.20
N PHE A 331 5.96 10.79 -9.82
CA PHE A 331 5.97 11.74 -10.92
C PHE A 331 6.86 11.30 -12.09
N PHE A 332 6.48 11.72 -13.29
CA PHE A 332 7.41 11.90 -14.39
C PHE A 332 7.89 13.35 -14.39
N ALA A 333 9.20 13.56 -14.44
CA ALA A 333 9.80 14.89 -14.54
C ALA A 333 10.63 14.98 -15.82
N TYR A 334 10.64 16.12 -16.49
CA TYR A 334 11.32 16.28 -17.77
C TYR A 334 12.52 17.20 -17.65
N ALA A 335 13.69 16.67 -17.99
CA ALA A 335 14.97 17.36 -17.84
C ALA A 335 15.11 18.55 -18.78
N LYS A 336 15.73 19.63 -18.27
CA LYS A 336 16.16 20.82 -19.00
C LYS A 336 17.67 20.91 -19.14
N SER A 337 18.40 20.32 -18.21
CA SER A 337 19.86 20.14 -18.26
C SER A 337 20.20 18.65 -18.25
N LEU A 338 21.40 18.30 -18.69
CA LEU A 338 21.84 16.90 -18.86
C LEU A 338 23.14 16.56 -18.13
N GLU A 339 23.87 17.57 -17.65
CA GLU A 339 25.12 17.40 -16.90
C GLU A 339 24.81 17.00 -15.47
N ILE A 340 25.22 15.78 -15.10
CA ILE A 340 24.97 15.22 -13.77
C ILE A 340 26.09 15.65 -12.84
N ASN A 341 25.73 16.25 -11.71
CA ASN A 341 26.60 16.48 -10.56
C ASN A 341 26.00 15.80 -9.34
N VAL A 342 26.48 14.60 -9.02
CA VAL A 342 25.91 13.77 -7.95
C VAL A 342 26.35 14.28 -6.59
N ASP A 343 25.41 14.52 -5.69
CA ASP A 343 25.71 14.65 -4.27
C ASP A 343 26.09 13.29 -3.69
N LYS A 344 27.37 13.14 -3.34
CA LYS A 344 27.94 11.90 -2.80
C LYS A 344 27.64 11.67 -1.32
N GLU A 345 27.08 12.65 -0.62
CA GLU A 345 26.59 12.46 0.75
C GLU A 345 25.30 11.62 0.74
N GLU A 346 24.44 11.81 -0.26
CA GLU A 346 23.15 11.12 -0.37
C GLU A 346 23.16 9.93 -1.34
N LEU A 347 23.79 10.09 -2.50
CA LEU A 347 23.79 9.10 -3.58
C LEU A 347 25.18 8.49 -3.80
N GLU A 348 25.21 7.17 -4.03
CA GLU A 348 26.42 6.51 -4.51
C GLU A 348 26.71 6.92 -5.96
N ASP A 349 25.66 6.96 -6.80
CA ASP A 349 25.76 7.25 -8.22
C ASP A 349 24.43 7.69 -8.83
N ALA A 350 24.47 8.41 -9.95
CA ALA A 350 23.32 8.70 -10.78
C ALA A 350 23.73 8.72 -12.25
N GLN A 351 22.98 8.05 -13.11
CA GLN A 351 23.32 7.87 -14.51
C GLN A 351 22.08 7.93 -15.40
N TRP A 352 22.29 8.43 -16.62
CA TRP A 352 21.31 8.31 -17.69
C TRP A 352 21.36 6.91 -18.28
N HIS A 353 20.21 6.24 -18.33
CA HIS A 353 20.06 4.93 -18.97
C HIS A 353 19.04 4.99 -20.09
N SER A 354 19.42 4.45 -21.25
CA SER A 354 18.53 4.37 -22.40
C SER A 354 17.31 3.51 -22.09
N ARG A 355 16.18 3.82 -22.74
CA ARG A 355 14.97 2.99 -22.64
C ARG A 355 15.24 1.52 -22.96
N GLU A 356 16.12 1.24 -23.92
CA GLU A 356 16.46 -0.13 -24.31
C GLU A 356 17.19 -0.90 -23.21
N GLU A 357 18.17 -0.27 -22.55
CA GLU A 357 18.88 -0.87 -21.41
C GLU A 357 17.93 -1.17 -20.26
N VAL A 358 17.09 -0.21 -19.89
CA VAL A 358 16.09 -0.37 -18.82
C VAL A 358 15.10 -1.49 -19.16
N ARG A 359 14.63 -1.54 -20.41
CA ARG A 359 13.76 -2.63 -20.89
C ARG A 359 14.46 -3.98 -20.77
N LYS A 360 15.71 -4.11 -21.22
CA LYS A 360 16.47 -5.37 -21.09
C LYS A 360 16.62 -5.79 -19.63
N ALA A 361 16.93 -4.86 -18.74
CA ALA A 361 17.06 -5.13 -17.31
C ALA A 361 15.73 -5.60 -16.68
N LEU A 362 14.59 -4.99 -17.03
CA LEU A 362 13.27 -5.45 -16.58
C LEU A 362 12.92 -6.87 -17.07
N MET A 363 13.32 -7.22 -18.30
CA MET A 363 13.08 -8.55 -18.90
C MET A 363 13.92 -9.65 -18.24
N LEU A 364 15.17 -9.32 -17.87
CA LEU A 364 16.10 -10.24 -17.23
C LEU A 364 15.81 -10.44 -15.74
N ALA A 365 15.09 -9.50 -15.12
CA ALA A 365 14.73 -9.60 -13.73
C ALA A 365 13.74 -10.77 -13.50
N GLU A 366 14.23 -11.86 -12.90
CA GLU A 366 13.42 -13.03 -12.53
C GLU A 366 12.57 -12.74 -11.26
N TYR A 367 11.76 -11.67 -11.28
CA TYR A 367 11.01 -11.21 -10.09
C TYR A 367 10.12 -12.28 -9.46
N LYS A 368 9.49 -13.13 -10.29
CA LYS A 368 8.65 -14.23 -9.80
C LYS A 368 9.48 -15.29 -9.06
N LYS A 369 10.67 -15.60 -9.56
CA LYS A 369 11.59 -16.53 -8.91
C LYS A 369 12.09 -15.94 -7.59
N ALA A 370 12.50 -14.67 -7.58
CA ALA A 370 12.91 -13.96 -6.38
C ALA A 370 11.80 -13.94 -5.31
N GLN A 371 10.55 -13.69 -5.71
CA GLN A 371 9.39 -13.78 -4.83
C GLN A 371 9.19 -15.18 -4.27
N SER A 372 9.27 -16.22 -5.11
CA SER A 372 9.12 -17.62 -4.69
C SER A 372 10.22 -18.04 -3.71
N THR A 373 11.48 -17.68 -3.99
CA THR A 373 12.61 -17.91 -3.08
C THR A 373 12.42 -17.19 -1.75
N ALA A 374 11.99 -15.92 -1.78
CA ALA A 374 11.71 -15.18 -0.56
C ALA A 374 10.59 -15.83 0.25
N ALA A 375 9.49 -16.24 -0.39
CA ALA A 375 8.39 -16.92 0.27
C ALA A 375 8.82 -18.20 0.98
N VAL A 376 9.66 -19.02 0.34
CA VAL A 376 10.24 -20.25 0.95
C VAL A 376 11.15 -19.92 2.12
N LYS A 377 12.04 -18.94 2.00
CA LYS A 377 12.96 -18.55 3.09
C LYS A 377 12.19 -18.03 4.31
N VAL A 378 11.17 -17.20 4.10
CA VAL A 378 10.33 -16.70 5.20
C VAL A 378 9.62 -17.85 5.90
N ASP A 379 9.21 -18.88 5.16
CA ASP A 379 8.51 -20.04 5.71
C ASP A 379 9.45 -20.89 6.56
N GLN A 380 10.67 -21.12 6.07
CA GLN A 380 11.73 -21.82 6.80
C GLN A 380 12.12 -21.09 8.10
N ILE A 381 12.20 -19.76 8.07
CA ILE A 381 12.46 -18.94 9.26
C ILE A 381 11.31 -19.06 10.27
N CYS A 382 10.05 -19.00 9.80
CA CYS A 382 8.89 -19.16 10.67
C CYS A 382 8.78 -20.56 11.29
N LYS A 383 9.16 -21.61 10.55
CA LYS A 383 9.23 -23.00 11.03
C LYS A 383 10.46 -23.26 11.93
N GLY A 384 11.33 -22.26 12.13
CA GLY A 384 12.53 -22.39 12.96
C GLY A 384 13.63 -23.26 12.35
N VAL A 385 13.55 -23.51 11.03
CA VAL A 385 14.51 -24.33 10.26
C VAL A 385 15.80 -23.55 10.00
N GLU A 386 15.70 -22.23 9.81
CA GLU A 386 16.85 -21.33 9.66
C GLU A 386 16.90 -20.30 10.81
N LYS A 387 18.09 -20.09 11.40
CA LYS A 387 18.33 -19.08 12.44
C LYS A 387 19.13 -17.91 11.90
N GLY A 388 18.51 -16.72 11.85
CA GLY A 388 19.21 -15.44 11.97
C GLY A 388 19.84 -14.86 10.70
N GLN A 389 19.05 -14.61 9.64
CA GLN A 389 19.49 -13.75 8.53
C GLN A 389 18.46 -12.64 8.24
N ASN A 390 18.97 -11.43 7.96
CA ASN A 390 18.17 -10.29 7.50
C ASN A 390 17.75 -10.53 6.04
N LEU A 391 16.53 -11.01 5.82
CA LEU A 391 15.97 -11.34 4.50
C LEU A 391 15.97 -10.19 3.49
N SER A 392 16.01 -8.92 3.93
CA SER A 392 16.00 -7.77 3.02
C SER A 392 17.28 -7.63 2.20
N ALA A 393 18.39 -8.27 2.61
CA ALA A 393 19.67 -8.24 1.90
C ALA A 393 19.80 -9.35 0.84
N ASP A 394 18.89 -10.32 0.83
CA ASP A 394 19.02 -11.59 0.12
C ASP A 394 18.32 -11.60 -1.26
N PHE A 395 18.30 -10.46 -1.95
CA PHE A 395 17.90 -10.38 -3.36
C PHE A 395 19.02 -10.78 -4.33
N ASN A 396 19.97 -11.61 -3.89
CA ASN A 396 20.92 -12.20 -4.83
C ASN A 396 20.19 -13.25 -5.66
N VAL A 397 19.95 -12.92 -6.92
CA VAL A 397 19.54 -13.87 -7.96
C VAL A 397 20.60 -14.97 -7.99
N GLU A 398 20.24 -16.19 -7.60
CA GLU A 398 21.08 -17.40 -7.73
C GLU A 398 21.26 -17.84 -9.19
N SER A 399 21.22 -16.91 -10.16
CA SER A 399 21.67 -17.16 -11.53
C SER A 399 23.12 -16.71 -11.62
N GLY A 400 24.03 -17.62 -11.97
CA GLY A 400 25.48 -17.39 -12.07
C GLY A 400 25.96 -16.28 -13.03
N GLU A 401 25.06 -15.48 -13.60
CA GLU A 401 25.35 -14.18 -14.21
C GLU A 401 24.52 -13.12 -13.48
N LEU A 402 25.19 -12.27 -12.72
CA LEU A 402 24.53 -11.17 -12.01
C LEU A 402 24.17 -10.09 -13.03
N ALA A 403 22.88 -9.84 -13.22
CA ALA A 403 22.43 -8.75 -14.09
C ALA A 403 23.12 -7.43 -13.69
N PRO A 404 23.64 -6.64 -14.65
CA PRO A 404 24.39 -5.42 -14.37
C PRO A 404 23.54 -4.33 -13.71
N MET A 405 22.21 -4.46 -13.79
CA MET A 405 21.22 -3.53 -13.32
C MET A 405 19.98 -4.30 -12.88
N PHE A 406 19.45 -3.98 -11.69
CA PHE A 406 18.12 -4.42 -11.28
C PHE A 406 17.36 -3.27 -10.62
N PHE A 407 16.04 -3.32 -10.71
CA PHE A 407 15.13 -2.32 -10.15
C PHE A 407 14.35 -2.89 -8.96
N PRO A 408 13.76 -2.04 -8.10
CA PRO A 408 12.75 -2.46 -7.16
C PRO A 408 11.71 -3.39 -7.79
N GLY A 409 11.22 -4.33 -7.00
CA GLY A 409 10.25 -5.31 -7.49
C GLY A 409 8.90 -4.69 -7.82
N PRO A 410 8.02 -5.46 -8.50
CA PRO A 410 6.71 -5.00 -8.96
C PRO A 410 5.80 -4.40 -7.87
N PHE A 411 6.05 -4.68 -6.59
CA PHE A 411 5.33 -4.09 -5.46
C PHE A 411 5.61 -2.61 -5.20
N ALA A 412 6.69 -2.05 -5.76
CA ALA A 412 7.16 -0.69 -5.46
C ALA A 412 6.77 0.32 -6.55
N ILE A 413 6.37 1.52 -6.15
CA ILE A 413 6.00 2.62 -7.07
C ILE A 413 7.12 3.00 -8.05
N ALA A 414 8.40 2.87 -7.66
CA ALA A 414 9.53 3.06 -8.55
C ALA A 414 9.48 2.10 -9.75
N HIS A 415 9.16 0.82 -9.52
CA HIS A 415 8.99 -0.16 -10.59
C HIS A 415 7.87 0.26 -11.55
N HIS A 416 6.75 0.74 -11.02
CA HIS A 416 5.63 1.20 -11.83
C HIS A 416 5.98 2.44 -12.66
N LEU A 417 6.71 3.42 -12.11
CA LEU A 417 7.20 4.57 -12.87
C LEU A 417 8.10 4.12 -14.03
N ILE A 418 9.11 3.30 -13.73
CA ILE A 418 10.10 2.81 -14.70
C ILE A 418 9.43 1.97 -15.80
N SER A 419 8.60 0.99 -15.42
CA SER A 419 7.91 0.11 -16.37
C SER A 419 6.85 0.84 -17.19
N SER A 420 6.11 1.78 -16.60
CA SER A 420 5.15 2.63 -17.31
C SER A 420 5.86 3.47 -18.37
N TRP A 421 6.96 4.13 -18.01
CA TRP A 421 7.77 4.87 -18.97
C TRP A 421 8.22 3.96 -20.10
N VAL A 422 8.92 2.85 -19.82
CA VAL A 422 9.44 1.91 -20.84
C VAL A 422 8.36 1.48 -21.83
N ASN A 423 7.17 1.15 -21.35
CA ASN A 423 6.08 0.61 -22.16
C ASN A 423 5.28 1.66 -22.96
N GLN A 424 5.36 2.96 -22.64
CA GLN A 424 4.67 4.01 -23.39
C GLN A 424 5.06 4.05 -24.89
N GLY A 425 6.28 3.64 -25.24
CA GLY A 425 6.73 3.56 -26.64
C GLY A 425 6.15 2.40 -27.45
N ALA A 426 5.72 1.31 -26.78
CA ALA A 426 5.23 0.11 -27.46
C ALA A 426 3.80 0.28 -28.01
N LEU A 427 3.00 1.17 -27.40
CA LEU A 427 1.63 1.46 -27.84
C LEU A 427 1.58 2.37 -29.08
N ASN A 428 2.59 3.22 -29.28
CA ASN A 428 2.67 4.13 -30.43
C ASN A 428 3.25 3.47 -31.70
N GLY A 429 3.81 2.25 -31.58
CA GLY A 429 4.36 1.48 -32.71
C GLY A 429 3.32 0.63 -33.45
N VAL A 430 2.05 0.64 -33.03
CA VAL A 430 0.94 0.08 -33.80
C VAL A 430 0.42 1.19 -34.71
N GLU A 431 1.08 1.37 -35.86
CA GLU A 431 0.49 2.13 -36.96
C GLU A 431 -0.92 1.60 -37.25
N VAL A 432 -1.89 2.49 -37.21
CA VAL A 432 -3.26 2.28 -37.67
C VAL A 432 -3.22 2.00 -39.17
N GLN A 433 -2.97 0.76 -39.55
CA GLN A 433 -3.40 0.24 -40.84
C GLN A 433 -4.84 -0.24 -40.69
N SER A 434 -5.80 0.65 -40.92
CA SER A 434 -7.09 0.23 -41.50
C SER A 434 -7.78 1.38 -42.25
N SER A 435 -7.73 1.24 -43.58
CA SER A 435 -8.78 1.53 -44.56
C SER A 435 -9.56 2.85 -44.46
N LYS A 436 -9.30 3.73 -45.44
CA LYS A 436 -10.31 4.65 -45.98
C LYS A 436 -11.59 3.88 -46.36
N PRO A 437 -12.78 4.32 -45.94
CA PRO A 437 -13.98 4.10 -46.72
C PRO A 437 -14.18 5.31 -47.64
N GLY A 438 -14.06 5.08 -48.95
CA GLY A 438 -14.66 5.96 -49.93
C GLY A 438 -16.19 5.84 -49.83
N GLY A 439 -16.88 6.97 -49.72
CA GLY A 439 -18.34 7.03 -49.67
C GLY A 439 -18.81 8.47 -49.50
N SER A 440 -19.14 9.09 -50.63
CA SER A 440 -19.65 10.44 -50.75
C SER A 440 -21.17 10.51 -50.48
N LEU A 441 -21.62 11.69 -50.01
CA LEU A 441 -22.94 12.31 -50.14
C LEU A 441 -24.04 12.13 -49.05
N SER A 442 -24.27 13.25 -48.35
CA SER A 442 -25.53 14.02 -48.26
C SER A 442 -26.70 13.52 -47.37
N ASN A 443 -26.96 14.19 -46.25
CA ASN A 443 -27.98 15.26 -46.10
C ASN A 443 -28.47 15.41 -44.64
N LEU A 444 -28.48 16.69 -44.21
CA LEU A 444 -29.21 17.37 -43.11
C LEU A 444 -28.86 17.04 -41.66
#